data_AF-A0A928YF44-F1
#
_entry.id   AF-A0A928YF44-F1
#
_cell.length_a   1.000
_cell.length_b   1.000
_cell.length_c   1.000
_cell.angle_alpha   90.00
_cell.angle_beta   90.00
_cell.angle_gamma   90.00
#
_symmetry.space_group_name_H-M   'P 1'
#
loop_
_entity.id
_entity.type
_entity.pdbx_description
1 polymer ?
#
loop_
_entity_poly.entity_id
_entity_poly.type
_entity_poly.pdbx_seq_one_letter_code
_entity_poly.pdbx_strand_id
1 'polypeptide(L)' 'MKLIRLSGHAKEQLFFRGTTEEEVVEAIKTSQWQPAEVGRLECKKDFTFENIWIRSILRLNR' A
#
# COMPACT_ATOMS: atom_id res chain seq x y z
N MET A 1 -9.76 -8.75 19.06
CA MET A 1 -8.95 -8.37 17.89
C MET A 1 -7.59 -7.91 18.36
N LYS A 2 -6.49 -8.37 17.76
CA LYS A 2 -5.13 -7.97 18.16
C LYS A 2 -4.86 -6.55 17.67
N LEU A 3 -4.15 -5.75 18.47
CA LEU A 3 -3.75 -4.41 18.07
C LEU A 3 -2.73 -4.54 16.93
N ILE A 4 -3.03 -3.94 15.77
CA ILE A 4 -2.08 -3.89 14.65
C ILE A 4 -1.13 -2.74 14.94
N ARG A 5 0.17 -3.03 15.05
CA ARG A 5 1.20 -2.05 15.32
C ARG A 5 2.26 -2.10 14.22
N LEU A 6 2.39 -0.99 13.50
CA LEU A 6 3.43 -0.84 12.48
C LEU A 6 4.78 -0.54 13.14
N SER A 7 5.85 -1.14 12.60
CA SER A 7 7.22 -0.79 12.96
C SER A 7 7.59 0.61 12.44
N GLY A 8 8.66 1.20 12.95
CA GLY A 8 9.15 2.51 12.48
C GLY A 8 9.36 2.54 10.97
N HIS A 9 10.09 1.56 10.42
CA HIS A 9 10.30 1.42 8.98
C HIS A 9 9.01 1.25 8.19
N ALA A 10 8.02 0.50 8.71
CA ALA A 10 6.75 0.37 8.03
C ALA A 10 5.98 1.70 7.98
N LYS A 11 6.04 2.50 9.05
CA LYS A 11 5.43 3.85 9.08
C LYS A 11 6.12 4.81 8.11
N GLU A 12 7.45 4.78 8.02
CA GLU A 12 8.20 5.59 7.04
C GLU A 12 7.79 5.25 5.61
N GLN A 13 7.62 3.95 5.30
CA GLN A 13 7.17 3.49 3.98
C GLN A 13 5.77 4.00 3.63
N LEU A 14 4.85 4.18 4.59
CA LEU A 14 3.52 4.74 4.31
C LEU A 14 3.62 6.09 3.59
N PHE A 15 4.50 6.97 4.08
CA PHE A 15 4.72 8.29 3.50
C PHE A 15 5.24 8.21 2.06
N PHE A 16 6.25 7.37 1.79
CA PHE A 16 6.80 7.19 0.44
C PHE A 16 5.81 6.55 -0.54
N ARG A 17 4.88 5.74 -0.03
CA ARG A 17 3.86 5.05 -0.83
C ARG A 17 2.58 5.87 -1.00
N GLY A 18 2.44 6.98 -0.29
CA GLY A 18 1.24 7.81 -0.31
C GLY A 18 0.02 7.11 0.28
N THR A 19 0.21 6.24 1.29
CA THR A 19 -0.88 5.55 1.99
C THR A 19 -0.88 5.91 3.47
N THR A 20 -1.97 5.62 4.16
CA THR A 20 -2.19 5.92 5.58
C THR A 20 -2.17 4.66 6.43
N GLU A 21 -1.93 4.83 7.74
CA GLU A 21 -2.00 3.70 8.69
C GLU A 21 -3.40 3.08 8.72
N GLU A 22 -4.44 3.91 8.57
CA GLU A 22 -5.85 3.48 8.56
C GLU A 22 -6.16 2.60 7.35
N GLU A 23 -5.74 2.98 6.15
CA GLU A 23 -5.89 2.17 4.93
C GLU A 23 -5.19 0.81 5.07
N VAL A 24 -3.97 0.79 5.62
CA VAL A 24 -3.24 -0.46 5.85
C VAL A 24 -3.94 -1.34 6.88
N VAL A 25 -4.42 -0.77 7.99
CA VAL A 25 -5.18 -1.49 9.01
C VAL A 25 -6.50 -2.03 8.43
N GLU A 26 -7.18 -1.25 7.61
CA GLU A 26 -8.39 -1.67 6.91
C GLU A 26 -8.10 -2.82 5.95
N ALA A 27 -7.03 -2.74 5.16
CA ALA A 27 -6.61 -3.81 4.26
C ALA A 27 -6.36 -5.12 5.02
N ILE A 28 -5.60 -5.07 6.12
CA ILE A 28 -5.30 -6.24 6.99
C ILE A 28 -6.57 -6.86 7.59
N LYS A 29 -7.58 -6.04 7.89
CA LYS A 29 -8.84 -6.49 8.50
C LYS A 29 -9.88 -7.00 7.51
N THR A 30 -9.95 -6.41 6.31
CA THR A 30 -11.05 -6.61 5.36
C THR A 30 -10.66 -7.47 4.17
N SER A 31 -9.37 -7.52 3.83
CA SER A 31 -8.91 -8.23 2.64
C SER A 31 -8.75 -9.72 2.92
N GLN A 32 -8.91 -10.52 1.88
CA GLN A 32 -8.65 -11.94 1.96
C GLN A 32 -7.14 -12.18 2.09
N TRP A 33 -6.76 -12.96 3.10
CA TRP A 33 -5.39 -13.44 3.25
C TRP A 33 -5.15 -14.58 2.28
N GLN A 34 -4.03 -14.51 1.57
CA GLN A 34 -3.60 -15.49 0.59
C GLN A 34 -2.21 -16.01 0.98
N PRO A 35 -1.88 -17.26 0.62
CA PRO A 35 -0.56 -17.80 0.87
C PRO A 35 0.50 -17.02 0.07
N ALA A 36 1.50 -16.54 0.79
CA ALA A 36 2.70 -15.93 0.25
C ALA A 36 3.87 -16.93 0.29
N GLU A 37 5.03 -16.49 -0.19
CA GLU A 37 6.23 -17.31 -0.19
C GLU A 37 6.65 -17.72 1.24
N VAL A 38 7.20 -18.93 1.36
CA VAL A 38 7.75 -19.48 2.62
C VAL A 38 6.71 -19.56 3.75
N GLY A 39 5.46 -19.93 3.42
CA GLY A 39 4.40 -20.18 4.41
C GLY A 39 3.90 -18.92 5.13
N ARG A 40 4.22 -17.73 4.60
CA ARG A 40 3.67 -16.47 5.09
C ARG A 40 2.28 -16.24 4.49
N LEU A 41 1.53 -15.32 5.08
CA LEU A 41 0.27 -14.85 4.51
C LEU A 41 0.46 -13.40 4.07
N GLU A 42 -0.07 -13.08 2.90
CA GLU A 42 -0.19 -11.72 2.40
C GLU A 42 -1.65 -11.36 2.18
N CYS A 43 -1.95 -10.07 2.18
CA CYS A 43 -3.23 -9.55 1.76
C CYS A 43 -2.98 -8.30 0.91
N LYS A 44 -3.79 -8.11 -0.13
CA LYS A 44 -3.70 -6.95 -1.04
C LYS A 44 -5.06 -6.28 -1.10
N LYS A 45 -5.04 -4.95 -1.11
CA LYS A 45 -6.21 -4.11 -1.34
C LYS A 45 -5.82 -3.00 -2.28
N ASP A 46 -6.55 -2.91 -3.38
CA ASP A 46 -6.42 -1.81 -4.32
C ASP A 46 -7.25 -0.62 -3.80
N PHE A 47 -6.59 0.54 -3.72
CA PHE A 47 -7.23 1.79 -3.37
C PHE A 47 -7.34 2.64 -4.64
N THR A 48 -8.49 3.28 -4.84
CA THR A 48 -8.68 4.21 -5.95
C THR A 48 -7.83 5.45 -5.70
N PHE A 49 -6.77 5.63 -6.49
CA PHE A 49 -5.97 6.84 -6.46
C PHE A 49 -6.62 7.90 -7.35
N GLU A 50 -7.30 8.88 -6.75
CA GLU A 50 -8.03 9.94 -7.47
C GLU A 50 -7.12 11.04 -8.07
N ASN A 51 -5.80 10.84 -8.07
CA ASN A 51 -4.86 11.79 -8.63
C ASN A 51 -4.37 11.34 -10.01
N ILE A 52 -4.21 12.31 -10.91
CA ILE A 52 -3.65 12.08 -12.24
C ILE A 52 -2.19 11.65 -12.06
N TRP A 53 -1.87 10.44 -12.51
CA TRP A 53 -0.49 10.02 -12.63
C TRP A 53 0.16 10.89 -13.70
N ILE A 54 0.90 11.94 -13.30
CA ILE A 54 1.63 12.82 -14.24
C ILE A 54 2.76 11.98 -14.84
N ARG A 55 2.42 11.20 -15.86
CA ARG A 55 3.39 10.56 -16.74
C ARG A 55 4.03 11.69 -17.53
N SER A 56 5.19 12.15 -17.08
CA SER A 56 5.98 13.20 -17.71
C SER A 56 6.00 13.00 -19.23
N ILE A 57 5.24 13.84 -19.95
CA ILE A 57 5.33 13.92 -21.41
C ILE A 57 6.62 14.70 -21.67
N LEU A 58 7.75 14.00 -21.72
CA LEU A 58 8.94 14.53 -22.37
C LEU A 58 8.65 14.55 -23.87
N ARG A 59 8.02 15.64 -24.32
CA ARG A 59 7.85 15.96 -25.74
C ARG A 59 9.23 16.39 -26.25
N LEU A 60 10.01 15.44 -26.77
CA LEU A 60 11.14 15.74 -27.64
C LEU A 60 10.57 16.38 -28.92
N ASN A 61 10.62 17.70 -29.00
CA ASN A 61 10.46 18.41 -30.27
C ASN A 61 11.67 18.06 -31.15
N ARG A 62 11.41 17.46 -32.31
CA ARG A 62 12.33 17.41 -33.45
C ARG A 62 11.80 18.33 -34.53
#